data_AF-A0A2D5D8I1-F1
#
_entry.id   AF-A0A2D5D8I1-F1
#
_cell.length_a   1.000
_cell.length_b   1.000
_cell.length_c   1.000
_cell.angle_alpha   90.00
_cell.angle_beta   90.00
_cell.angle_gamma   90.00
#
_symmetry.space_group_name_H-M   'P 1'
#
loop_
_entity.id
_entity.type
_entity.pdbx_description
1 polymer ?
#
loop_
_entity_poly.entity_id
_entity_poly.type
_entity_poly.pdbx_seq_one_letter_code
_entity_poly.pdbx_strand_id
1 'polypeptide(L)'
;MEFLLPIHIIAGTIALFCAAMSVLSEKGKKVHVLSGRTYFWGMATIFLTAIPMSIISSNIFLFLIAIFSFYLAFAGMRFARNRKGVATILDWIAICLMIFSGIGMWVLAVIYFLNSNTQYIVLLVFGFLSITLGYADFRSYKNNSATGKERISRHLTNMMGGTIAVITAVLVVNPPFEPEWVWWVLPTVLITPVIFSWNSKILK
;
A
#
# COMPACT_ATOMS: atom_id res chain seq x y z
N MET A 1 -10.71 7.13 -20.42
CA MET A 1 -9.62 7.74 -19.63
C MET A 1 -9.96 9.15 -19.15
N GLU A 2 -10.58 9.99 -20.00
CA GLU A 2 -10.72 11.45 -19.79
C GLU A 2 -11.34 11.87 -18.47
N PHE A 3 -12.34 11.15 -17.94
CA PHE A 3 -12.94 11.46 -16.64
C PHE A 3 -12.24 10.78 -15.46
N LEU A 4 -11.63 9.61 -15.67
CA LEU A 4 -11.02 8.82 -14.59
C LEU A 4 -9.69 9.41 -14.12
N LEU A 5 -8.86 9.85 -15.08
CA LEU A 5 -7.51 10.31 -14.80
C LEU A 5 -7.49 11.61 -13.96
N PRO A 6 -8.29 12.66 -14.25
CA PRO A 6 -8.33 13.84 -13.40
C PRO A 6 -8.79 13.54 -11.97
N ILE A 7 -9.81 12.68 -11.81
CA ILE A 7 -10.29 12.25 -10.48
C ILE A 7 -9.18 11.51 -9.73
N HIS A 8 -8.48 10.61 -10.42
CA HIS A 8 -7.35 9.86 -9.86
C HIS A 8 -6.23 10.80 -9.38
N ILE A 9 -5.83 11.79 -10.19
CA ILE A 9 -4.77 12.75 -9.87
C ILE A 9 -5.17 13.63 -8.68
N ILE A 10 -6.41 14.14 -8.65
CA ILE A 10 -6.90 14.96 -7.54
C ILE A 10 -6.92 14.13 -6.25
N ALA A 11 -7.43 12.90 -6.30
CA ALA A 11 -7.44 12.00 -5.15
C ALA A 11 -6.02 11.66 -4.67
N GLY A 12 -5.07 11.43 -5.60
CA GLY A 12 -3.65 11.23 -5.34
C GLY A 12 -3.01 12.40 -4.60
N THR A 13 -3.24 13.61 -5.10
CA THR A 13 -2.73 14.85 -4.49
C THR A 13 -3.26 15.04 -3.06
N ILE A 14 -4.58 14.86 -2.88
CA ILE A 14 -5.22 14.97 -1.56
C ILE A 14 -4.68 13.89 -0.61
N ALA A 15 -4.55 12.66 -1.09
CA ALA A 15 -4.02 11.55 -0.29
C ALA A 15 -2.58 11.83 0.15
N LEU A 16 -1.70 12.28 -0.75
CA LEU A 16 -0.31 12.60 -0.43
C LEU A 16 -0.20 13.68 0.66
N PHE A 17 -0.96 14.78 0.51
CA PHE A 17 -0.98 15.84 1.50
C PHE A 17 -1.51 15.35 2.86
N CYS A 18 -2.59 14.57 2.85
CA CYS A 18 -3.16 13.99 4.07
C CYS A 18 -2.22 12.98 4.74
N ALA A 19 -1.45 12.20 3.96
CA ALA A 19 -0.44 11.30 4.49
C ALA A 19 0.63 12.09 5.25
N ALA A 20 1.17 13.16 4.66
CA ALA A 20 2.14 14.04 5.29
C ALA A 20 1.58 14.65 6.60
N MET A 21 0.36 15.21 6.56
CA MET A 21 -0.30 15.75 7.76
C MET A 21 -0.49 14.68 8.85
N SER A 22 -0.87 13.45 8.47
CA SER A 22 -1.09 12.36 9.41
C SER A 22 0.22 11.89 10.06
N VAL A 23 1.32 11.89 9.29
CA VAL A 23 2.66 11.52 9.78
C VAL A 23 3.24 12.60 10.70
N LEU A 24 3.01 13.89 10.42
CA LEU A 24 3.55 14.99 11.24
C LEU A 24 2.71 15.31 12.49
N SER A 25 1.43 14.94 12.50
CA SER A 25 0.54 15.21 13.63
C SER A 25 0.67 14.19 14.77
N GLU A 26 0.26 14.63 15.97
CA GLU A 26 0.16 13.81 17.16
C GLU A 26 -0.78 12.59 16.93
N LYS A 27 -0.25 11.39 17.16
CA LYS A 27 -0.97 10.14 16.92
C LYS A 27 -2.20 10.03 17.81
N GLY A 28 -3.34 9.68 17.20
CA GLY A 28 -4.63 9.55 17.88
C GLY A 28 -5.40 10.86 18.14
N LYS A 29 -4.80 12.04 17.88
CA LYS A 29 -5.51 13.32 17.98
C LYS A 29 -6.37 13.60 16.73
N LYS A 30 -7.23 14.61 16.83
CA LYS A 30 -8.20 14.99 15.78
C LYS A 30 -7.55 15.17 14.41
N VAL A 31 -6.40 15.85 14.32
CA VAL A 31 -5.70 16.10 13.05
C VAL A 31 -5.20 14.80 12.44
N HIS A 32 -4.54 13.92 13.21
CA HIS A 32 -4.08 12.62 12.74
C HIS A 32 -5.23 11.72 12.26
N VAL A 33 -6.32 11.68 13.03
CA VAL A 33 -7.50 10.86 12.71
C VAL A 33 -8.21 11.37 11.46
N LEU A 34 -8.42 12.69 11.34
CA LEU A 34 -9.09 13.27 10.19
C LEU A 34 -8.25 13.09 8.93
N SER A 35 -6.97 13.48 8.97
CA SER A 35 -6.05 13.31 7.84
C SER A 35 -5.90 11.84 7.43
N GLY A 36 -5.76 10.92 8.38
CA GLY A 36 -5.69 9.48 8.09
C GLY A 36 -6.96 8.92 7.45
N ARG A 37 -8.15 9.42 7.83
CA ARG A 37 -9.42 9.05 7.19
C ARG A 37 -9.55 9.62 5.79
N THR A 38 -9.17 10.88 5.59
CA THR A 38 -9.18 11.50 4.26
C THR A 38 -8.18 10.82 3.33
N TYR A 39 -6.98 10.50 3.82
CA TYR A 39 -6.00 9.67 3.10
C TYR A 39 -6.60 8.34 2.65
N PHE A 40 -7.23 7.59 3.54
CA PHE A 40 -7.85 6.31 3.21
C PHE A 40 -8.93 6.42 2.11
N TRP A 41 -9.79 7.43 2.20
CA TRP A 41 -10.81 7.64 1.17
C TRP A 41 -10.20 8.10 -0.16
N GLY A 42 -9.14 8.90 -0.13
CA GLY A 42 -8.34 9.21 -1.32
C GLY A 42 -7.78 7.94 -1.96
N MET A 43 -7.19 7.04 -1.16
CA MET A 43 -6.70 5.74 -1.62
C MET A 43 -7.80 4.86 -2.21
N ALA A 44 -9.01 4.88 -1.63
CA ALA A 44 -10.16 4.18 -2.19
C ALA A 44 -10.55 4.75 -3.57
N THR A 45 -10.58 6.07 -3.72
CA THR A 45 -10.85 6.72 -5.01
C THR A 45 -9.75 6.42 -6.05
N ILE A 46 -8.48 6.45 -5.65
CA ILE A 46 -7.33 6.06 -6.49
C ILE A 46 -7.50 4.61 -6.97
N PHE A 47 -7.85 3.68 -6.07
CA PHE A 47 -8.09 2.28 -6.41
C PHE A 47 -9.24 2.10 -7.41
N LEU A 48 -10.40 2.70 -7.12
CA LEU A 48 -11.60 2.59 -7.94
C LEU A 48 -11.42 3.20 -9.33
N THR A 49 -10.51 4.16 -9.49
CA THR A 49 -10.16 4.74 -10.80
C THR A 49 -9.02 3.97 -11.47
N ALA A 50 -8.03 3.45 -10.73
CA ALA A 50 -6.90 2.71 -11.27
C ALA A 50 -7.30 1.36 -11.88
N ILE A 51 -8.23 0.64 -11.26
CA ILE A 51 -8.70 -0.65 -11.77
C ILE A 51 -9.27 -0.53 -13.20
N PRO A 52 -10.28 0.31 -13.49
CA PRO A 52 -10.78 0.46 -14.85
C PRO A 52 -9.72 1.03 -15.81
N MET A 53 -8.87 1.97 -15.38
CA MET A 53 -7.81 2.51 -16.24
C MET A 53 -6.78 1.45 -16.64
N SER A 54 -6.37 0.59 -15.71
CA SER A 54 -5.43 -0.51 -15.97
C SER A 54 -6.03 -1.58 -16.87
N ILE A 55 -7.34 -1.87 -16.76
CA ILE A 55 -8.05 -2.77 -17.67
C ILE A 55 -8.13 -2.17 -19.08
N ILE A 56 -8.55 -0.91 -19.21
CA ILE A 56 -8.68 -0.23 -20.51
C ILE A 56 -7.32 -0.16 -21.23
N SER A 57 -6.24 0.07 -20.49
CA SER A 57 -4.87 0.11 -21.03
C SER A 57 -4.19 -1.25 -21.13
N SER A 58 -4.88 -2.35 -20.78
CA SER A 58 -4.32 -3.70 -20.72
C SER A 58 -3.02 -3.80 -19.89
N ASN A 59 -2.88 -2.97 -18.86
CA ASN A 59 -1.68 -2.86 -18.05
C ASN A 59 -1.83 -3.69 -16.75
N ILE A 60 -1.50 -4.97 -16.85
CA ILE A 60 -1.57 -5.92 -15.73
C ILE A 60 -0.64 -5.49 -14.58
N PHE A 61 0.51 -4.90 -14.90
CA PHE A 61 1.43 -4.38 -13.89
C PHE A 61 0.71 -3.36 -12.98
N LEU A 62 0.12 -2.30 -13.54
CA LEU A 62 -0.59 -1.29 -12.75
C LEU A 62 -1.86 -1.82 -12.08
N PHE A 63 -2.52 -2.81 -12.67
CA PHE A 63 -3.68 -3.48 -12.05
C PHE A 63 -3.29 -4.14 -10.72
N LEU A 64 -2.19 -4.90 -10.70
CA LEU A 64 -1.70 -5.58 -9.50
C LEU A 64 -1.21 -4.57 -8.45
N ILE A 65 -0.52 -3.52 -8.88
CA ILE A 65 -0.08 -2.42 -8.00
C ILE A 65 -1.26 -1.69 -7.36
N ALA A 66 -2.38 -1.52 -8.07
CA ALA A 66 -3.58 -0.89 -7.51
C ALA A 66 -4.14 -1.71 -6.34
N ILE A 67 -4.25 -3.04 -6.50
CA ILE A 67 -4.71 -3.95 -5.43
C ILE A 67 -3.76 -3.90 -4.23
N PHE A 68 -2.45 -4.02 -4.48
CA PHE A 68 -1.40 -3.94 -3.45
C PHE A 68 -1.49 -2.63 -2.65
N SER A 69 -1.55 -1.50 -3.33
CA SER A 69 -1.55 -0.17 -2.72
C SER A 69 -2.81 0.08 -1.90
N PHE A 70 -3.97 -0.30 -2.43
CA PHE A 70 -5.23 -0.14 -1.71
C PHE A 70 -5.32 -1.04 -0.49
N TYR A 71 -4.86 -2.30 -0.60
CA TYR A 71 -4.84 -3.21 0.53
C TYR A 71 -4.10 -2.61 1.74
N LEU A 72 -2.92 -2.02 1.52
CA LEU A 72 -2.13 -1.42 2.60
C LEU A 72 -2.91 -0.28 3.30
N ALA A 73 -3.57 0.60 2.55
CA ALA A 73 -4.41 1.65 3.13
C ALA A 73 -5.63 1.06 3.87
N PHE A 74 -6.28 0.04 3.29
CA PHE A 74 -7.43 -0.65 3.86
C PHE A 74 -7.08 -1.36 5.17
N ALA A 75 -6.07 -2.23 5.17
CA ALA A 75 -5.59 -2.94 6.34
C ALA A 75 -5.13 -1.95 7.42
N GLY A 76 -4.40 -0.90 7.03
CA GLY A 76 -3.99 0.17 7.93
C GLY A 76 -5.17 0.81 8.66
N MET A 77 -6.19 1.26 7.91
CA MET A 77 -7.42 1.81 8.50
C MET A 77 -8.16 0.79 9.36
N ARG A 78 -8.18 -0.47 8.93
CA ARG A 78 -8.86 -1.56 9.64
C ARG A 78 -8.22 -1.82 10.98
N PHE A 79 -6.91 -1.95 11.07
CA PHE A 79 -6.19 -2.11 12.34
C PHE A 79 -6.37 -0.87 13.24
N ALA A 80 -6.47 0.34 12.68
CA ALA A 80 -6.74 1.55 13.46
C ALA A 80 -8.11 1.51 14.17
N ARG A 81 -9.13 0.96 13.52
CA ARG A 81 -10.52 0.97 14.01
C ARG A 81 -10.93 -0.30 14.75
N ASN A 82 -10.43 -1.47 14.32
CA ASN A 82 -10.81 -2.76 14.87
C ASN A 82 -10.06 -3.09 16.16
N ARG A 83 -10.52 -2.55 17.29
CA ARG A 83 -9.89 -2.78 18.60
C ARG A 83 -10.08 -4.19 19.15
N LYS A 84 -11.10 -4.92 18.67
CA LYS A 84 -11.41 -6.29 19.12
C LYS A 84 -10.52 -7.36 18.45
N GLY A 85 -9.81 -7.01 17.37
CA GLY A 85 -8.96 -7.95 16.64
C GLY A 85 -9.74 -9.04 15.87
N VAL A 86 -11.06 -8.95 15.77
CA VAL A 86 -11.90 -9.95 15.08
C VAL A 86 -12.03 -9.56 13.61
N ALA A 87 -11.54 -10.43 12.72
CA ALA A 87 -11.65 -10.25 11.27
C ALA A 87 -13.10 -10.44 10.79
N THR A 88 -13.52 -9.62 9.82
CA THR A 88 -14.74 -9.84 9.05
C THR A 88 -14.42 -10.57 7.76
N ILE A 89 -15.46 -10.99 7.03
CA ILE A 89 -15.33 -11.59 5.70
C ILE A 89 -14.56 -10.65 4.74
N LEU A 90 -14.80 -9.33 4.82
CA LEU A 90 -14.08 -8.35 4.00
C LEU A 90 -12.58 -8.33 4.29
N ASP A 91 -12.18 -8.50 5.56
CA ASP A 91 -10.77 -8.56 5.95
C ASP A 91 -10.09 -9.78 5.31
N TRP A 92 -10.75 -10.94 5.32
CA TRP A 92 -10.25 -12.16 4.69
C TRP A 92 -10.17 -12.06 3.17
N ILE A 93 -11.19 -11.49 2.52
CA ILE A 93 -11.18 -11.26 1.06
C ILE A 93 -10.02 -10.33 0.68
N ALA A 94 -9.83 -9.24 1.42
CA ALA A 94 -8.75 -8.28 1.15
C ALA A 94 -7.37 -8.93 1.27
N ILE A 95 -7.14 -9.72 2.33
CA ILE A 95 -5.89 -10.48 2.54
C ILE A 95 -5.65 -11.46 1.39
N CYS A 96 -6.70 -12.17 0.99
CA CYS A 96 -6.65 -13.13 -0.11
C CYS A 96 -6.24 -12.43 -1.42
N LEU A 97 -6.89 -11.32 -1.77
CA LEU A 97 -6.56 -10.51 -2.94
C LEU A 97 -5.13 -9.97 -2.89
N MET A 98 -4.64 -9.55 -1.72
CA MET A 98 -3.26 -9.08 -1.54
C MET A 98 -2.24 -10.19 -1.82
N ILE A 99 -2.44 -11.38 -1.25
CA ILE A 99 -1.52 -12.51 -1.46
C ILE A 99 -1.55 -12.95 -2.92
N PHE A 100 -2.74 -13.07 -3.53
CA PHE A 100 -2.87 -13.42 -4.93
C PHE A 100 -2.27 -12.37 -5.87
N SER A 101 -2.42 -11.07 -5.55
CA SER A 101 -1.72 -10.01 -6.30
C SER A 101 -0.20 -10.18 -6.22
N GLY A 102 0.33 -10.54 -5.04
CA GLY A 102 1.75 -10.84 -4.85
C GLY A 102 2.24 -12.00 -5.71
N ILE A 103 1.50 -13.11 -5.74
CA ILE A 103 1.79 -14.26 -6.61
C ILE A 103 1.72 -13.85 -8.09
N GLY A 104 0.69 -13.08 -8.46
CA GLY A 104 0.53 -12.54 -9.81
C GLY A 104 1.70 -11.65 -10.22
N MET A 105 2.22 -10.82 -9.31
CA MET A 105 3.40 -10.00 -9.55
C MET A 105 4.64 -10.86 -9.81
N TRP A 106 4.84 -11.96 -9.08
CA TRP A 106 5.96 -12.87 -9.34
C TRP A 106 5.84 -13.62 -10.67
N VAL A 107 4.64 -14.05 -11.04
CA VAL A 107 4.41 -14.63 -12.38
C VAL A 107 4.74 -13.60 -13.47
N LEU A 108 4.28 -12.37 -13.31
CA LEU A 108 4.59 -11.28 -14.25
C LEU A 108 6.07 -10.91 -14.24
N ALA A 109 6.76 -11.02 -13.10
CA ALA A 109 8.20 -10.78 -13.00
C ALA A 109 8.99 -11.77 -13.85
N VAL A 110 8.62 -13.05 -13.84
CA VAL A 110 9.25 -14.07 -14.71
C VAL A 110 9.06 -13.70 -16.19
N ILE A 111 7.85 -13.29 -16.57
CA ILE A 111 7.57 -12.85 -17.95
C ILE A 111 8.43 -11.63 -18.33
N TYR A 112 8.51 -10.62 -17.46
CA TYR A 112 9.29 -9.43 -17.71
C TYR A 112 10.79 -9.72 -17.80
N PHE A 113 11.29 -10.61 -16.95
CA PHE A 113 12.68 -11.08 -16.99
C PHE A 113 13.01 -11.75 -18.32
N LEU A 114 12.15 -12.66 -18.80
CA LEU A 114 12.34 -13.34 -20.09
C LEU A 114 12.31 -12.37 -21.28
N ASN A 115 11.63 -11.23 -21.15
CA ASN A 115 11.57 -10.17 -22.15
C ASN A 115 12.61 -9.06 -21.93
N SER A 116 13.62 -9.27 -21.07
CA SER A 116 14.65 -8.27 -20.74
C SER A 116 14.10 -6.92 -20.23
N ASN A 117 12.89 -6.91 -19.64
CA ASN A 117 12.27 -5.72 -19.07
C ASN A 117 12.65 -5.57 -17.60
N THR A 118 13.48 -4.57 -17.27
CA THR A 118 14.03 -4.33 -15.92
C THR A 118 12.98 -4.10 -14.83
N GLN A 119 11.73 -3.79 -15.19
CA GLN A 119 10.61 -3.66 -14.24
C GLN A 119 10.28 -4.99 -13.52
N TYR A 120 10.85 -6.13 -13.95
CA TYR A 120 10.78 -7.38 -13.18
C TYR A 120 11.31 -7.21 -11.74
N ILE A 121 12.28 -6.31 -11.51
CA ILE A 121 12.83 -6.04 -10.18
C ILE A 121 11.75 -5.46 -9.27
N VAL A 122 10.96 -4.52 -9.78
CA VAL A 122 9.84 -3.91 -9.04
C VAL A 122 8.83 -4.97 -8.65
N LEU A 123 8.45 -5.83 -9.60
CA LEU A 123 7.50 -6.91 -9.38
C LEU A 123 8.00 -7.94 -8.37
N LEU A 124 9.30 -8.25 -8.36
CA LEU A 124 9.89 -9.13 -7.35
C LEU A 124 9.79 -8.52 -5.95
N VAL A 125 10.20 -7.27 -5.79
CA VAL A 125 10.20 -6.56 -4.50
C VAL A 125 8.78 -6.39 -3.98
N PHE A 126 7.87 -5.87 -4.80
CA PHE A 126 6.49 -5.63 -4.40
C PHE A 126 5.69 -6.93 -4.25
N GLY A 127 5.96 -7.96 -5.06
CA GLY A 127 5.41 -9.30 -4.87
C GLY A 127 5.81 -9.90 -3.52
N PHE A 128 7.09 -9.78 -3.15
CA PHE A 128 7.58 -10.22 -1.85
C PHE A 128 6.93 -9.46 -0.70
N LEU A 129 6.85 -8.13 -0.76
CA LEU A 129 6.16 -7.31 0.24
C LEU A 129 4.68 -7.66 0.34
N SER A 130 4.03 -7.92 -0.80
CA SER A 130 2.61 -8.25 -0.87
C SER A 130 2.30 -9.52 -0.09
N ILE A 131 3.06 -10.58 -0.36
CA ILE A 131 2.90 -11.89 0.28
C ILE A 131 3.27 -11.81 1.76
N THR A 132 4.41 -11.19 2.10
CA THR A 132 4.89 -11.15 3.48
C THR A 132 3.99 -10.32 4.39
N LEU A 133 3.56 -9.13 3.96
CA LEU A 133 2.64 -8.29 4.72
C LEU A 133 1.24 -8.91 4.80
N GLY A 134 0.71 -9.41 3.68
CA GLY A 134 -0.59 -10.11 3.64
C GLY A 134 -0.62 -11.34 4.56
N TYR A 135 0.44 -12.16 4.55
CA TYR A 135 0.56 -13.32 5.44
C TYR A 135 0.70 -12.91 6.91
N ALA A 136 1.45 -11.85 7.18
CA ALA A 136 1.63 -11.38 8.55
C ALA A 136 0.33 -10.82 9.14
N ASP A 137 -0.50 -10.15 8.33
CA ASP A 137 -1.84 -9.70 8.71
C ASP A 137 -2.81 -10.88 8.87
N PHE A 138 -2.79 -11.85 7.95
CA PHE A 138 -3.51 -13.12 8.07
C PHE A 138 -3.23 -13.80 9.41
N ARG A 139 -1.94 -13.96 9.74
CA ARG A 139 -1.50 -14.58 11.00
C ARG A 139 -2.01 -13.80 12.20
N SER A 140 -1.99 -12.47 12.16
CA SER A 140 -2.44 -11.63 13.27
C SER A 140 -3.93 -11.82 13.58
N TYR A 141 -4.77 -11.97 12.55
CA TYR A 141 -6.19 -12.25 12.73
C TYR A 141 -6.44 -13.70 13.13
N LYS A 142 -5.78 -14.66 12.48
CA LYS A 142 -5.93 -16.08 12.80
C LYS A 142 -5.55 -16.40 14.25
N ASN A 143 -4.53 -15.73 14.77
CA ASN A 143 -4.04 -15.94 16.13
C ASN A 143 -4.71 -15.01 17.16
N ASN A 144 -5.69 -14.18 16.75
CA ASN A 144 -6.32 -13.17 17.59
C ASN A 144 -5.33 -12.20 18.27
N SER A 145 -4.14 -12.01 17.68
CA SER A 145 -3.08 -11.15 18.22
C SER A 145 -3.21 -9.69 17.75
N ALA A 146 -4.14 -9.40 16.84
CA ALA A 146 -4.46 -8.07 16.31
C ALA A 146 -5.11 -7.10 17.33
N THR A 147 -4.63 -7.05 18.56
CA THR A 147 -5.08 -6.15 19.65
C THR A 147 -3.89 -5.38 20.26
N GLY A 148 -4.17 -4.43 21.14
CA GLY A 148 -3.13 -3.71 21.91
C GLY A 148 -2.02 -3.08 21.04
N LYS A 149 -0.76 -3.32 21.44
CA LYS A 149 0.47 -2.81 20.79
C LYS A 149 0.67 -3.39 19.38
N GLU A 150 0.41 -4.70 19.20
CA GLU A 150 0.56 -5.36 17.90
C GLU A 150 -0.39 -4.76 16.86
N ARG A 151 -1.64 -4.48 17.24
CA ARG A 151 -2.58 -3.75 16.38
C ARG A 151 -2.07 -2.39 15.93
N ILE A 152 -1.44 -1.63 16.83
CA ILE A 152 -0.87 -0.31 16.49
C ILE A 152 0.34 -0.46 15.56
N SER A 153 1.19 -1.46 15.80
CA SER A 153 2.31 -1.79 14.90
C SER A 153 1.80 -2.19 13.49
N ARG A 154 0.74 -2.99 13.41
CA ARG A 154 0.09 -3.36 12.14
C ARG A 154 -0.54 -2.18 11.43
N HIS A 155 -1.23 -1.31 12.17
CA HIS A 155 -1.76 -0.05 11.65
C HIS A 155 -0.64 0.82 11.06
N LEU A 156 0.44 1.02 11.81
CA LEU A 156 1.58 1.81 11.37
C LEU A 156 2.21 1.24 10.10
N THR A 157 2.53 -0.06 10.11
CA THR A 157 3.19 -0.74 9.00
C THR A 157 2.37 -0.62 7.72
N ASN A 158 1.08 -0.90 7.79
CA ASN A 158 0.19 -0.86 6.62
C ASN A 158 -0.08 0.58 6.13
N MET A 159 -0.33 1.55 7.02
CA MET A 159 -0.53 2.95 6.61
C MET A 159 0.73 3.56 6.00
N MET A 160 1.91 3.27 6.56
CA MET A 160 3.19 3.73 6.01
C MET A 160 3.52 3.03 4.69
N GLY A 161 3.21 1.73 4.56
CA GLY A 161 3.31 1.00 3.29
C GLY A 161 2.43 1.61 2.19
N GLY A 162 1.18 1.94 2.50
CA GLY A 162 0.32 2.67 1.56
C GLY A 162 0.86 4.06 1.23
N THR A 163 1.51 4.74 2.19
CA THR A 163 2.13 6.05 1.97
C THR A 163 3.33 5.95 1.03
N ILE A 164 4.16 4.93 1.20
CA ILE A 164 5.23 4.57 0.25
C ILE A 164 4.64 4.41 -1.15
N ALA A 165 3.54 3.66 -1.30
CA ALA A 165 2.92 3.43 -2.60
C ALA A 165 2.45 4.72 -3.29
N VAL A 166 1.84 5.67 -2.56
CA VAL A 166 1.45 6.97 -3.15
C VAL A 166 2.66 7.82 -3.52
N ILE A 167 3.68 7.86 -2.68
CA ILE A 167 4.93 8.58 -3.00
C ILE A 167 5.58 7.98 -4.24
N THR A 168 5.70 6.66 -4.31
CA THR A 168 6.19 5.94 -5.49
C THR A 168 5.36 6.30 -6.72
N ALA A 169 4.03 6.24 -6.64
CA ALA A 169 3.15 6.55 -7.76
C ALA A 169 3.36 7.96 -8.33
N VAL A 170 3.66 8.96 -7.47
CA VAL A 170 3.97 10.32 -7.93
C VAL A 170 5.37 10.42 -8.55
N LEU A 171 6.36 9.73 -7.98
CA LEU A 171 7.75 9.77 -8.46
C LEU A 171 7.89 9.14 -9.85
N VAL A 172 7.19 8.03 -10.09
CA VAL A 172 7.35 7.24 -11.33
C VAL A 172 6.54 7.79 -12.51
N VAL A 173 5.73 8.84 -12.31
CA VAL A 173 5.06 9.54 -13.42
C VAL A 173 6.07 10.29 -14.31
N ASN A 174 7.18 10.78 -13.72
CA ASN A 174 8.25 11.43 -14.47
C ASN A 174 9.61 11.11 -13.81
N PRO A 175 10.13 9.88 -14.02
CA PRO A 175 11.37 9.44 -13.42
C PRO A 175 12.54 10.32 -13.91
N PRO A 176 13.35 10.91 -13.02
CA PRO A 176 14.42 11.83 -13.40
C PRO A 176 15.49 11.25 -14.33
N PHE A 177 15.79 9.96 -14.20
CA PHE A 177 16.80 9.25 -15.01
C PHE A 177 16.61 7.73 -14.93
N GLU A 178 17.17 7.02 -15.90
CA GLU A 178 17.25 5.55 -15.92
C GLU A 178 18.29 5.01 -14.92
N PRO A 179 18.09 3.81 -14.35
CA PRO A 179 16.99 2.90 -14.67
C PRO A 179 15.70 3.18 -13.88
N GLU A 180 14.54 3.19 -14.53
CA GLU A 180 13.24 3.57 -13.94
C GLU A 180 12.89 2.78 -12.66
N TRP A 181 13.23 1.48 -12.61
CA TRP A 181 12.93 0.61 -11.46
C TRP A 181 13.50 1.12 -10.14
N VAL A 182 14.56 1.95 -10.16
CA VAL A 182 15.14 2.56 -8.95
C VAL A 182 14.11 3.45 -8.27
N TRP A 183 13.36 4.25 -9.03
CA TRP A 183 12.36 5.19 -8.50
C TRP A 183 11.14 4.48 -7.92
N TRP A 184 10.84 3.29 -8.44
CA TRP A 184 9.80 2.42 -7.88
C TRP A 184 10.13 1.95 -6.47
N VAL A 185 11.39 1.56 -6.22
CA VAL A 185 11.83 0.92 -4.98
C VAL A 185 12.44 1.92 -3.98
N LEU A 186 12.88 3.09 -4.44
CA LEU A 186 13.56 4.10 -3.62
C LEU A 186 12.76 4.51 -2.37
N PRO A 187 11.46 4.85 -2.43
CA PRO A 187 10.70 5.20 -1.23
C PRO A 187 10.62 4.05 -0.23
N THR A 188 10.54 2.80 -0.70
CA THR A 188 10.57 1.61 0.16
C THR A 188 11.89 1.53 0.92
N VAL A 189 13.03 1.70 0.23
CA VAL A 189 14.37 1.64 0.84
C VAL A 189 14.56 2.72 1.90
N LEU A 190 14.09 3.94 1.64
CA LEU A 190 14.25 5.07 2.56
C LEU A 190 13.32 5.00 3.77
N ILE A 191 12.06 4.59 3.58
CA ILE A 191 11.03 4.70 4.63
C ILE A 191 10.93 3.43 5.48
N THR A 192 11.21 2.25 4.92
CA THR A 192 11.13 0.97 5.66
C THR A 192 11.96 0.95 6.96
N PRO A 193 13.21 1.44 7.00
CA PRO A 193 13.98 1.52 8.24
C PRO A 193 13.28 2.33 9.36
N VAL A 194 12.58 3.40 8.98
CA VAL A 194 11.81 4.23 9.92
C VAL A 194 10.63 3.43 10.48
N ILE A 195 9.92 2.67 9.64
CA ILE A 195 8.83 1.77 10.06
C ILE A 195 9.35 0.75 11.08
N PHE A 196 10.49 0.11 10.81
CA PHE A 196 11.10 -0.84 11.75
C PHE A 196 11.46 -0.20 13.09
N SER A 197 12.10 0.98 13.07
CA SER A 197 12.47 1.72 14.28
C SER A 197 11.25 2.06 15.14
N TRP A 198 10.18 2.57 14.53
CA TRP A 198 8.94 2.89 15.23
C TRP A 198 8.22 1.66 15.75
N ASN A 199 8.16 0.57 14.98
CA ASN A 199 7.60 -0.70 15.43
C ASN A 199 8.34 -1.26 16.65
N SER A 200 9.68 -1.21 16.64
CA SER A 200 10.49 -1.63 17.80
C SER A 200 10.13 -0.84 19.06
N LYS A 201 9.91 0.48 18.95
CA LYS A 201 9.49 1.33 20.07
C LYS A 201 8.08 1.03 20.56
N ILE A 202 7.16 0.66 19.67
CA ILE A 202 5.76 0.34 20.02
C ILE A 202 5.66 -1.02 20.71
N LEU A 203 6.46 -2.01 20.29
CA LEU A 203 6.39 -3.39 20.76
C LEU A 203 7.20 -3.65 22.04
N LYS A 204 8.17 -2.79 22.38
CA LYS A 204 8.75 -2.70 23.72
C LYS A 204 7.66 -2.31 24.72
#